data_AF-A0A945W516-F1
#
_entry.id   AF-A0A945W516-F1
#
_cell.length_a   1.000
_cell.length_b   1.000
_cell.length_c   1.000
_cell.angle_alpha   90.00
_cell.angle_beta   90.00
_cell.angle_gamma   90.00
#
_symmetry.space_group_name_H-M   'P 1'
#
loop_
_entity.id
_entity.type
_entity.pdbx_description
1 polymer ?
#
loop_
_entity_poly.entity_id
_entity_poly.type
_entity_poly.pdbx_seq_one_letter_code
_entity_poly.pdbx_strand_id
1 'polypeptide(L)'
;MIKTKKSFCLKISEVSRKFRVENNNLDISEITKNSDFDVCKISDLCVAHRNNRDKKTTDDTEFRYVQISDIDTNLGIIKTYRKFLGKDAPNNARRIMTYGDILVSTRRPTRGAVVAVPKEFDGNICTVFFTTLTVNDWERSDPRFLALYLRTSIARYQFQAQITETAYPVIAYDDVLDIEVLLPKKEVQLEIVRQYEESLQQYFEMLNGAYRNVAEAKGYIEKELLGNFSEIPVIEELKLNANEIVVDD
;
A
#
# COMPACT_ATOMS: atom_id res chain seq x y z
N MET A 1 -40.53 -35.72 -6.81
CA MET A 1 -39.66 -35.59 -8.00
C MET A 1 -39.02 -34.22 -7.99
N ILE A 2 -37.76 -34.11 -7.60
CA ILE A 2 -37.02 -32.84 -7.67
C ILE A 2 -36.55 -32.67 -9.11
N LYS A 3 -37.14 -31.73 -9.84
CA LYS A 3 -36.66 -31.28 -11.17
C LYS A 3 -35.72 -30.07 -10.95
N THR A 4 -34.43 -30.33 -10.94
CA THR A 4 -33.35 -29.34 -11.13
C THR A 4 -32.19 -30.10 -11.77
N LYS A 5 -31.33 -29.54 -12.61
CA LYS A 5 -31.15 -28.24 -13.28
C LYS A 5 -30.27 -28.60 -14.50
N LYS A 6 -30.25 -27.78 -15.56
CA LYS A 6 -29.32 -27.95 -16.70
C LYS A 6 -27.92 -28.35 -16.19
N SER A 7 -27.47 -29.55 -16.53
CA SER A 7 -26.12 -30.02 -16.26
C SER A 7 -25.19 -29.44 -17.32
N PHE A 8 -24.20 -28.68 -16.90
CA PHE A 8 -23.12 -28.22 -17.76
C PHE A 8 -21.96 -29.19 -17.60
N CYS A 9 -21.60 -29.91 -18.67
CA CYS A 9 -20.36 -30.67 -18.74
C CYS A 9 -19.27 -29.75 -19.30
N LEU A 10 -18.33 -29.34 -18.45
CA LEU A 10 -17.07 -28.75 -18.89
C LEU A 10 -16.04 -29.86 -19.05
N LYS A 11 -15.22 -29.82 -20.09
CA LYS A 11 -14.07 -30.72 -20.16
C LYS A 11 -13.11 -30.36 -19.03
N ILE A 12 -12.50 -31.34 -18.38
CA ILE A 12 -11.46 -31.10 -17.35
C ILE A 12 -10.31 -30.24 -17.90
N SER A 13 -10.04 -30.29 -19.20
CA SER A 13 -9.07 -29.41 -19.87
C SER A 13 -9.49 -27.94 -19.97
N GLU A 14 -10.79 -27.65 -19.90
CA GLU A 14 -11.39 -26.30 -19.95
C GLU A 14 -11.61 -25.71 -18.56
N VAL A 15 -11.66 -26.57 -17.54
CA VAL A 15 -11.61 -26.16 -16.13
C VAL A 15 -10.17 -25.76 -15.83
N SER A 16 -9.89 -24.45 -15.83
CA SER A 16 -8.57 -23.95 -15.45
C SER A 16 -8.18 -24.49 -14.06
N ARG A 17 -6.88 -24.64 -13.79
CA ARG A 17 -6.36 -25.09 -12.48
C ARG A 17 -6.85 -24.24 -11.28
N LYS A 18 -7.51 -23.11 -11.56
CA LYS A 18 -7.99 -22.08 -10.64
C LYS A 18 -9.51 -22.02 -10.50
N PHE A 19 -10.25 -22.92 -11.14
CA PHE A 19 -11.71 -22.86 -11.15
C PHE A 19 -12.29 -23.13 -9.74
N ARG A 20 -12.68 -22.05 -9.06
CA ARG A 20 -13.46 -22.08 -7.82
C ARG A 20 -14.81 -21.46 -8.08
N VAL A 21 -15.88 -22.22 -7.86
CA VAL A 21 -17.27 -21.77 -7.98
C VAL A 21 -17.55 -20.52 -7.13
N GLU A 22 -16.83 -20.38 -6.02
CA GLU A 22 -16.94 -19.27 -5.05
C GLU A 22 -16.27 -17.97 -5.53
N ASN A 23 -15.36 -18.03 -6.52
CA ASN A 23 -14.52 -16.90 -6.93
C ASN A 23 -14.94 -16.25 -8.27
N ASN A 24 -16.02 -16.72 -8.92
CA ASN A 24 -16.21 -16.51 -10.36
C ASN A 24 -17.53 -15.82 -10.77
N ASN A 25 -18.08 -14.96 -9.91
CA ASN A 25 -19.35 -14.26 -10.17
C ASN A 25 -19.20 -12.80 -10.61
N LEU A 26 -17.98 -12.32 -10.87
CA LEU A 26 -17.79 -10.99 -11.46
C LEU A 26 -18.10 -11.06 -12.96
N ASP A 27 -19.22 -10.47 -13.35
CA ASP A 27 -19.59 -10.31 -14.76
C ASP A 27 -19.26 -8.88 -15.21
N ILE A 28 -18.08 -8.71 -15.82
CA ILE A 28 -17.66 -7.41 -16.34
C ILE A 28 -18.59 -6.93 -17.45
N SER A 29 -19.14 -7.84 -18.26
CA SER A 29 -20.02 -7.46 -19.37
C SER A 29 -21.32 -6.82 -18.90
N GLU A 30 -21.87 -7.28 -17.76
CA GLU A 30 -23.06 -6.67 -17.17
C GLU A 30 -22.73 -5.31 -16.50
N ILE A 31 -21.53 -5.16 -15.91
CA ILE A 31 -21.06 -3.87 -15.37
C ILE A 31 -20.91 -2.83 -16.47
N THR A 32 -20.42 -3.24 -17.66
CA THR A 32 -20.08 -2.33 -18.75
C THR A 32 -21.20 -2.11 -19.76
N LYS A 33 -22.30 -2.84 -19.65
CA LYS A 33 -23.41 -2.93 -20.63
C LYS A 33 -23.98 -1.59 -21.10
N ASN A 34 -23.97 -0.58 -20.23
CA ASN A 34 -24.45 0.78 -20.51
C ASN A 34 -23.38 1.84 -20.19
N SER A 35 -22.11 1.50 -20.40
CA SER A 35 -20.96 2.38 -20.12
C SER A 35 -20.11 2.58 -21.37
N ASP A 36 -19.41 3.71 -21.42
CA ASP A 36 -18.40 4.00 -22.46
C ASP A 36 -16.99 3.59 -22.01
N PHE A 37 -16.84 2.64 -21.10
CA PHE A 37 -15.53 2.19 -20.62
C PHE A 37 -14.79 1.39 -21.70
N ASP A 38 -13.51 1.71 -21.92
CA ASP A 38 -12.59 0.86 -22.67
C ASP A 38 -12.17 -0.31 -21.77
N VAL A 39 -12.61 -1.53 -22.11
CA VAL A 39 -12.28 -2.74 -21.35
C VAL A 39 -11.02 -3.35 -21.94
N CYS A 40 -9.95 -3.32 -21.17
CA CYS A 40 -8.64 -3.81 -21.58
C CYS A 40 -7.92 -4.52 -20.44
N LYS A 41 -6.91 -5.34 -20.74
CA LYS A 41 -6.10 -5.97 -19.70
C LYS A 41 -4.96 -5.07 -19.25
N ILE A 42 -4.42 -5.32 -18.06
CA ILE A 42 -3.18 -4.66 -17.62
C ILE A 42 -2.05 -4.87 -18.65
N SER A 43 -1.98 -6.04 -19.30
CA SER A 43 -1.01 -6.31 -20.38
C SER A 43 -1.10 -5.33 -21.56
N ASP A 44 -2.28 -4.73 -21.80
CA ASP A 44 -2.50 -3.79 -22.90
C ASP A 44 -2.07 -2.36 -22.51
N LEU A 45 -2.01 -2.08 -21.21
CA LEU A 45 -1.72 -0.75 -20.66
C LEU A 45 -0.29 -0.63 -20.11
N CYS A 46 0.30 -1.74 -19.67
CA CYS A 46 1.54 -1.74 -18.90
C CYS A 46 2.52 -2.82 -19.34
N VAL A 47 3.80 -2.56 -19.08
CA VAL A 47 4.86 -3.57 -19.06
C VAL A 47 5.24 -3.84 -17.61
N ALA A 48 5.22 -5.12 -17.22
CA ALA A 48 5.77 -5.54 -15.94
C ALA A 48 7.29 -5.69 -16.02
N HIS A 49 8.02 -5.24 -15.00
CA HIS A 49 9.47 -5.42 -14.93
C HIS A 49 9.94 -5.86 -13.56
N ARG A 50 11.25 -6.14 -13.43
CA ARG A 50 11.88 -6.50 -12.16
C ARG A 50 13.25 -5.86 -11.93
N ASN A 51 13.35 -4.57 -12.21
CA ASN A 51 14.61 -3.84 -12.11
C ASN A 51 15.11 -3.80 -10.67
N ASN A 52 16.11 -4.63 -10.37
CA ASN A 52 16.68 -4.73 -9.05
C ASN A 52 17.96 -3.89 -8.98
N ARG A 53 18.24 -3.31 -7.82
CA ARG A 53 19.54 -2.68 -7.54
C ARG A 53 20.66 -3.72 -7.65
N ASP A 54 21.78 -3.29 -8.21
CA ASP A 54 23.02 -4.03 -8.05
C ASP A 54 23.56 -3.78 -6.64
N LYS A 55 23.71 -4.85 -5.86
CA LYS A 55 24.23 -4.75 -4.49
C LYS A 55 25.63 -4.16 -4.47
N LYS A 56 26.52 -4.60 -5.37
CA LYS A 56 27.92 -4.16 -5.39
C LYS A 56 28.06 -2.66 -5.58
N THR A 57 27.19 -2.06 -6.40
CA THR A 57 27.23 -0.62 -6.68
C THR A 57 26.41 0.20 -5.70
N THR A 58 25.58 -0.43 -4.86
CA THR A 58 24.70 0.27 -3.91
C THR A 58 25.01 0.00 -2.45
N ASP A 59 26.02 -0.83 -2.14
CA ASP A 59 26.38 -1.22 -0.77
C ASP A 59 26.71 -0.03 0.13
N ASP A 60 27.37 0.99 -0.42
CA ASP A 60 27.75 2.22 0.30
C ASP A 60 26.78 3.40 0.06
N THR A 61 25.60 3.13 -0.50
CA THR A 61 24.57 4.16 -0.75
C THR A 61 23.42 4.01 0.23
N GLU A 62 22.98 5.12 0.85
CA GLU A 62 21.74 5.15 1.64
C GLU A 62 20.52 5.23 0.71
N PHE A 63 19.47 4.48 1.03
CA PHE A 63 18.16 4.62 0.39
C PHE A 63 17.01 4.41 1.37
N ARG A 64 15.84 4.90 0.99
CA ARG A 64 14.57 4.56 1.62
C ARG A 64 14.12 3.17 1.13
N TYR A 65 13.70 2.35 2.08
CA TYR A 65 13.17 1.01 1.85
C TYR A 65 11.70 0.93 2.23
N VAL A 66 10.88 0.44 1.28
CA VAL A 66 9.44 0.25 1.44
C VAL A 66 9.06 -1.23 1.35
N GLN A 67 8.41 -1.73 2.39
CA GLN A 67 7.81 -3.07 2.44
C GLN A 67 6.30 -3.02 2.16
N ILE A 68 5.67 -4.19 1.97
CA ILE A 68 4.22 -4.30 1.78
C ILE A 68 3.42 -3.67 2.94
N SER A 69 3.90 -3.84 4.19
CA SER A 69 3.24 -3.27 5.38
C SER A 69 3.26 -1.74 5.44
N ASP A 70 4.18 -1.14 4.69
CA ASP A 70 4.43 0.29 4.70
C ASP A 70 3.53 1.02 3.68
N ILE A 71 2.71 0.26 2.95
CA ILE A 71 1.62 0.78 2.14
C ILE A 71 0.37 0.89 3.00
N ASP A 72 -0.23 2.08 3.03
CA ASP A 72 -1.59 2.23 3.56
C ASP A 72 -2.58 1.78 2.50
N THR A 73 -3.30 0.68 2.74
CA THR A 73 -4.22 0.11 1.77
C THR A 73 -5.53 0.89 1.65
N ASN A 74 -5.86 1.74 2.63
CA ASN A 74 -7.08 2.56 2.64
C ASN A 74 -6.85 3.89 1.94
N LEU A 75 -5.69 4.52 2.18
CA LEU A 75 -5.30 5.75 1.52
C LEU A 75 -4.64 5.48 0.17
N GLY A 76 -3.86 4.42 0.00
CA GLY A 76 -3.14 4.10 -1.25
C GLY A 76 -1.81 4.80 -1.39
N ILE A 77 -1.14 5.02 -0.26
CA ILE A 77 0.10 5.78 -0.17
C ILE A 77 1.18 4.95 0.52
N ILE A 78 2.42 5.37 0.36
CA ILE A 78 3.53 4.90 1.19
C ILE A 78 3.48 5.69 2.51
N LYS A 79 2.96 5.08 3.58
CA LYS A 79 2.78 5.77 4.88
C LYS A 79 4.05 5.87 5.71
N THR A 80 5.04 5.02 5.43
CA THR A 80 6.31 5.01 6.15
C THR A 80 7.39 4.35 5.30
N TYR A 81 8.63 4.47 5.74
CA TYR A 81 9.77 3.82 5.13
C TYR A 81 10.86 3.66 6.18
N ARG A 82 11.85 2.82 5.89
CA ARG A 82 13.06 2.69 6.69
C ARG A 82 14.25 3.14 5.86
N LYS A 83 15.29 3.66 6.51
CA LYS A 83 16.55 3.97 5.84
C LYS A 83 17.52 2.82 6.03
N PHE A 84 18.23 2.47 4.97
CA PHE A 84 19.32 1.51 5.03
C PHE A 84 20.51 2.01 4.23
N LEU A 85 21.71 1.80 4.76
CA LEU A 85 22.91 1.71 3.96
C LEU A 85 22.90 0.36 3.23
N GLY A 86 23.23 0.34 1.94
CA GLY A 86 22.92 -0.81 1.09
C GLY A 86 23.49 -2.15 1.54
N LYS A 87 24.64 -2.15 2.20
CA LYS A 87 25.29 -3.34 2.78
C LYS A 87 24.53 -3.92 3.98
N ASP A 88 23.82 -3.06 4.72
CA ASP A 88 23.04 -3.42 5.91
C ASP A 88 21.58 -3.75 5.58
N ALA A 89 21.17 -3.51 4.33
CA ALA A 89 19.79 -3.69 3.91
C ALA A 89 19.39 -5.17 3.84
N PRO A 90 18.13 -5.50 4.17
CA PRO A 90 17.66 -6.88 4.17
C PRO A 90 17.70 -7.49 2.77
N ASN A 91 17.82 -8.81 2.70
CA ASN A 91 18.00 -9.53 1.44
C ASN A 91 16.87 -9.32 0.42
N ASN A 92 15.67 -8.96 0.86
CA ASN A 92 14.51 -8.67 0.01
C ASN A 92 14.40 -7.20 -0.41
N ALA A 93 15.22 -6.28 0.11
CA ALA A 93 15.33 -4.91 -0.38
C ALA A 93 16.13 -4.87 -1.67
N ARG A 94 15.44 -5.01 -2.82
CA ARG A 94 16.11 -5.06 -4.12
C ARG A 94 15.44 -4.26 -5.21
N ARG A 95 14.11 -4.17 -5.25
CA ARG A 95 13.39 -3.61 -6.41
C ARG A 95 13.55 -2.09 -6.42
N ILE A 96 14.02 -1.53 -7.53
CA ILE A 96 14.11 -0.08 -7.71
C ILE A 96 12.70 0.46 -7.97
N MET A 97 12.35 1.53 -7.27
CA MET A 97 11.12 2.29 -7.50
C MET A 97 11.42 3.39 -8.51
N THR A 98 10.58 3.51 -9.53
CA THR A 98 10.66 4.56 -10.55
C THR A 98 9.37 5.37 -10.50
N TYR A 99 9.47 6.70 -10.55
CA TYR A 99 8.30 7.57 -10.51
C TYR A 99 7.25 7.17 -11.54
N GLY A 100 6.00 7.06 -11.09
CA GLY A 100 4.86 6.67 -11.92
C GLY A 100 4.71 5.16 -12.16
N ASP A 101 5.69 4.34 -11.79
CA ASP A 101 5.46 2.89 -11.75
C ASP A 101 4.41 2.54 -10.69
N ILE A 102 3.65 1.48 -10.95
CA ILE A 102 2.67 0.96 -10.01
C ILE A 102 3.25 -0.27 -9.33
N LEU A 103 3.32 -0.24 -8.01
CA LEU A 103 3.71 -1.37 -7.18
C LEU A 103 2.47 -2.17 -6.82
N VAL A 104 2.41 -3.45 -7.19
CA VAL A 104 1.33 -4.38 -6.82
C VAL A 104 1.89 -5.49 -5.97
N SER A 105 1.38 -5.66 -4.75
CA SER A 105 1.84 -6.75 -3.86
C SER A 105 1.47 -8.11 -4.43
N THR A 106 2.47 -8.98 -4.61
CA THR A 106 2.25 -10.38 -5.01
C THR A 106 1.92 -11.29 -3.84
N ARG A 107 2.13 -10.82 -2.59
CA ARG A 107 1.73 -11.54 -1.36
C ARG A 107 0.45 -10.93 -0.82
N ARG A 108 -0.55 -11.79 -0.58
CA ARG A 108 -1.89 -11.37 -0.14
C ARG A 108 -2.46 -10.24 -1.00
N PRO A 109 -2.54 -10.43 -2.34
CA PRO A 109 -2.94 -9.39 -3.28
C PRO A 109 -4.33 -8.80 -2.98
N THR A 110 -5.24 -9.58 -2.39
CA THR A 110 -6.57 -9.12 -1.95
C THR A 110 -6.54 -8.07 -0.85
N ARG A 111 -5.41 -7.87 -0.13
CA ARG A 111 -5.25 -6.76 0.81
C ARG A 111 -5.21 -5.40 0.10
N GLY A 112 -4.96 -5.36 -1.21
CA GLY A 112 -4.96 -4.12 -1.99
C GLY A 112 -3.76 -3.22 -1.68
N ALA A 113 -2.61 -3.80 -1.32
CA ALA A 113 -1.35 -3.06 -1.23
C ALA A 113 -0.85 -2.74 -2.65
N VAL A 114 -1.39 -1.64 -3.17
CA VAL A 114 -1.09 -1.08 -4.50
C VAL A 114 -0.83 0.41 -4.35
N VAL A 115 0.21 0.92 -5.01
CA VAL A 115 0.55 2.35 -4.99
C VAL A 115 1.25 2.75 -6.28
N ALA A 116 0.96 3.95 -6.80
CA ALA A 116 1.78 4.59 -7.82
C ALA A 116 2.97 5.29 -7.13
N VAL A 117 4.19 5.01 -7.55
CA VAL A 117 5.41 5.56 -6.95
C VAL A 117 5.41 7.09 -7.12
N PRO A 118 5.37 7.87 -6.03
CA PRO A 118 5.46 9.32 -6.13
C PRO A 118 6.92 9.77 -6.33
N LYS A 119 7.12 11.01 -6.80
CA LYS A 119 8.46 11.54 -7.15
C LYS A 119 9.47 11.44 -6.00
N GLU A 120 9.03 11.57 -4.75
CA GLU A 120 9.88 11.49 -3.56
C GLU A 120 10.50 10.10 -3.30
N PHE A 121 10.00 9.06 -3.97
CA PHE A 121 10.49 7.69 -3.87
C PHE A 121 11.16 7.21 -5.17
N ASP A 122 11.34 8.09 -6.16
CA ASP A 122 12.12 7.77 -7.36
C ASP A 122 13.56 7.36 -6.99
N GLY A 123 14.06 6.29 -7.62
CA GLY A 123 15.38 5.71 -7.35
C GLY A 123 15.52 4.98 -6.00
N ASN A 124 14.50 4.98 -5.14
CA ASN A 124 14.54 4.28 -3.85
C ASN A 124 14.16 2.80 -4.01
N ILE A 125 14.19 2.04 -2.91
CA ILE A 125 14.08 0.58 -2.98
C ILE A 125 12.79 0.08 -2.33
N CYS A 126 12.12 -0.88 -2.95
CA CYS A 126 11.05 -1.64 -2.34
C CYS A 126 11.35 -3.14 -2.32
N THR A 127 10.48 -3.88 -1.63
CA THR A 127 10.66 -5.33 -1.47
C THR A 127 10.45 -6.06 -2.80
N VAL A 128 11.18 -7.16 -3.02
CA VAL A 128 10.99 -8.03 -4.21
C VAL A 128 9.59 -8.62 -4.34
N PHE A 129 8.79 -8.55 -3.28
CA PHE A 129 7.40 -9.03 -3.25
C PHE A 129 6.40 -8.07 -3.92
N PHE A 130 6.89 -7.01 -4.56
CA PHE A 130 6.10 -6.21 -5.49
C PHE A 130 6.34 -6.66 -6.94
N THR A 131 5.27 -6.66 -7.72
CA THR A 131 5.33 -6.50 -9.18
C THR A 131 5.36 -5.00 -9.48
N THR A 132 6.29 -4.57 -10.33
CA THR A 132 6.35 -3.19 -10.83
C THR A 132 5.73 -3.15 -12.22
N LEU A 133 4.74 -2.28 -12.42
CA LEU A 133 4.07 -2.06 -13.70
C LEU A 133 4.40 -0.64 -14.18
N THR A 134 4.97 -0.52 -15.38
CA THR A 134 5.18 0.77 -16.04
C THR A 134 4.09 0.97 -17.07
N VAL A 135 3.36 2.07 -17.00
CA VAL A 135 2.33 2.41 -17.98
C VAL A 135 2.98 2.83 -19.29
N ASN A 136 2.52 2.24 -20.41
CA ASN A 136 3.09 2.44 -21.74
C ASN A 136 2.75 3.83 -22.31
N ASP A 137 1.53 4.30 -22.06
CA ASP A 137 1.00 5.56 -22.57
C ASP A 137 0.16 6.25 -21.50
N TRP A 138 0.69 7.36 -20.95
CA TRP A 138 0.02 8.12 -19.91
C TRP A 138 -1.17 8.91 -20.43
N GLU A 139 -1.25 9.20 -21.73
CA GLU A 139 -2.41 9.86 -22.33
C GLU A 139 -3.61 8.92 -22.42
N ARG A 140 -3.36 7.61 -22.55
CA ARG A 140 -4.40 6.58 -22.46
C ARG A 140 -4.75 6.22 -21.02
N SER A 141 -3.76 6.00 -20.16
CA SER A 141 -3.96 5.53 -18.78
C SER A 141 -3.11 6.32 -17.79
N ASP A 142 -3.73 7.05 -16.87
CA ASP A 142 -2.96 7.67 -15.78
C ASP A 142 -2.51 6.61 -14.77
N PRO A 143 -1.20 6.52 -14.40
CA PRO A 143 -0.73 5.53 -13.45
C PRO A 143 -1.35 5.68 -12.05
N ARG A 144 -1.69 6.91 -11.64
CA ARG A 144 -2.35 7.16 -10.34
C ARG A 144 -3.77 6.63 -10.37
N PHE A 145 -4.50 6.90 -11.46
CA PHE A 145 -5.84 6.32 -11.66
C PHE A 145 -5.78 4.79 -11.66
N LEU A 146 -4.86 4.20 -12.41
CA LEU A 146 -4.75 2.74 -12.49
C LEU A 146 -4.40 2.13 -11.12
N ALA A 147 -3.51 2.75 -10.35
CA ALA A 147 -3.22 2.32 -8.98
C ALA A 147 -4.46 2.40 -8.07
N LEU A 148 -5.31 3.43 -8.20
CA LEU A 148 -6.59 3.53 -7.50
C LEU A 148 -7.57 2.43 -7.95
N TYR A 149 -7.70 2.21 -9.26
CA TYR A 149 -8.57 1.19 -9.84
C TYR A 149 -8.22 -0.21 -9.31
N LEU A 150 -6.94 -0.56 -9.25
CA LEU A 150 -6.47 -1.85 -8.76
C LEU A 150 -6.73 -2.09 -7.27
N ARG A 151 -7.16 -1.06 -6.54
CA ARG A 151 -7.57 -1.15 -5.12
C ARG A 151 -9.08 -1.29 -4.96
N THR A 152 -9.87 -1.14 -6.02
CA THR A 152 -11.34 -1.29 -5.99
C THR A 152 -11.76 -2.72 -5.69
N SER A 153 -13.02 -2.90 -5.28
CA SER A 153 -13.61 -4.23 -5.15
C SER A 153 -13.59 -5.01 -6.47
N ILE A 154 -13.81 -4.35 -7.61
CA ILE A 154 -13.78 -4.96 -8.94
C ILE A 154 -12.43 -5.63 -9.21
N ALA A 155 -11.33 -4.90 -9.06
CA ALA A 155 -9.99 -5.46 -9.22
C ALA A 155 -9.68 -6.53 -8.16
N ARG A 156 -10.09 -6.33 -6.90
CA ARG A 156 -9.89 -7.32 -5.82
C ARG A 156 -10.59 -8.65 -6.10
N TYR A 157 -11.80 -8.62 -6.68
CA TYR A 157 -12.51 -9.85 -7.08
C TYR A 157 -11.72 -10.59 -8.17
N GLN A 158 -11.19 -9.88 -9.15
CA GLN A 158 -10.34 -10.48 -10.18
C GLN A 158 -9.04 -11.05 -9.59
N PHE A 159 -8.36 -10.32 -8.69
CA PHE A 159 -7.19 -10.84 -7.97
C PHE A 159 -7.53 -12.10 -7.17
N GLN A 160 -8.69 -12.14 -6.52
CA GLN A 160 -9.14 -13.30 -5.75
C GLN A 160 -9.39 -14.52 -6.64
N ALA A 161 -9.92 -14.32 -7.85
CA ALA A 161 -10.11 -15.39 -8.83
C ALA A 161 -8.79 -16.02 -9.29
N GLN A 162 -7.69 -15.26 -9.25
CA GLN A 162 -6.37 -15.75 -9.65
C GLN A 162 -5.61 -16.52 -8.55
N ILE A 163 -6.07 -16.47 -7.30
CA ILE A 163 -5.40 -17.10 -6.16
C ILE A 163 -5.68 -18.60 -6.09
N THR A 164 -4.61 -19.40 -6.06
CA THR A 164 -4.68 -20.86 -5.89
C THR A 164 -4.61 -21.30 -4.42
N GLU A 165 -3.83 -20.61 -3.58
CA GLU A 165 -3.53 -21.00 -2.18
C GLU A 165 -4.25 -20.11 -1.15
N THR A 166 -4.77 -20.70 -0.07
CA THR A 166 -5.61 -19.97 0.91
C THR A 166 -4.86 -19.38 2.11
N ALA A 167 -3.80 -20.04 2.61
CA ALA A 167 -3.14 -19.63 3.85
C ALA A 167 -2.18 -18.44 3.68
N TYR A 168 -1.44 -18.39 2.56
CA TYR A 168 -0.54 -17.29 2.23
C TYR A 168 -0.59 -16.99 0.73
N PRO A 169 -1.71 -16.40 0.26
CA PRO A 169 -2.00 -16.31 -1.16
C PRO A 169 -0.90 -15.54 -1.90
N VAL A 170 -0.45 -16.13 -3.00
CA VAL A 170 0.47 -15.53 -3.96
C VAL A 170 -0.24 -15.46 -5.30
N ILE A 171 -0.06 -14.35 -6.00
CA ILE A 171 -0.47 -14.23 -7.41
C ILE A 171 0.76 -14.28 -8.29
N ALA A 172 0.68 -15.03 -9.40
CA ALA A 172 1.75 -15.03 -10.38
C ALA A 172 1.74 -13.71 -11.15
N TYR A 173 2.88 -13.38 -11.75
CA TYR A 173 3.05 -12.10 -12.44
C TYR A 173 2.16 -12.02 -13.68
N ASP A 174 2.10 -13.10 -14.46
CA ASP A 174 1.28 -13.17 -15.66
C ASP A 174 -0.21 -13.01 -15.31
N ASP A 175 -0.62 -13.52 -14.15
CA ASP A 175 -1.99 -13.36 -13.66
C ASP A 175 -2.34 -11.92 -13.25
N VAL A 176 -1.34 -11.13 -12.82
CA VAL A 176 -1.55 -9.69 -12.60
C VAL A 176 -1.79 -8.99 -13.93
N LEU A 177 -1.04 -9.37 -14.97
CA LEU A 177 -1.20 -8.79 -16.31
C LEU A 177 -2.54 -9.12 -16.96
N ASP A 178 -3.15 -10.25 -16.57
CA ASP A 178 -4.46 -10.69 -17.06
C ASP A 178 -5.67 -9.99 -16.41
N ILE A 179 -5.47 -9.15 -15.40
CA ILE A 179 -6.56 -8.38 -14.77
C ILE A 179 -7.14 -7.40 -15.79
N GLU A 180 -8.46 -7.39 -15.91
CA GLU A 180 -9.21 -6.46 -16.74
C GLU A 180 -9.42 -5.12 -16.02
N VAL A 181 -9.28 -4.04 -16.78
CA VAL A 181 -9.40 -2.66 -16.35
C VAL A 181 -10.56 -2.04 -17.10
N LEU A 182 -11.50 -1.46 -16.36
CA LEU A 182 -12.59 -0.65 -16.92
C LEU A 182 -12.08 0.78 -17.01
N LEU A 183 -11.55 1.15 -18.16
CA LEU A 183 -10.83 2.40 -18.35
C LEU A 183 -11.79 3.49 -18.84
N PRO A 184 -12.12 4.51 -18.02
CA PRO A 184 -12.88 5.65 -18.50
C PRO A 184 -12.02 6.57 -19.37
N LYS A 185 -12.65 7.54 -20.02
CA LYS A 185 -11.94 8.59 -20.77
C LYS A 185 -10.91 9.31 -19.88
N LYS A 186 -9.82 9.77 -20.49
CA LYS A 186 -8.67 10.37 -19.80
C LYS A 186 -9.07 11.51 -18.87
N GLU A 187 -10.03 12.35 -19.26
CA GLU A 187 -10.51 13.47 -18.47
C GLU A 187 -11.15 13.00 -17.15
N VAL A 188 -11.91 11.91 -17.20
CA VAL A 188 -12.54 11.32 -16.00
C VAL A 188 -11.48 10.71 -15.09
N GLN A 189 -10.46 10.06 -15.67
CA GLN A 189 -9.33 9.52 -14.88
C GLN A 189 -8.63 10.65 -14.10
N LEU A 190 -8.33 11.77 -14.78
CA LEU A 190 -7.68 12.93 -14.18
C LEU A 190 -8.54 13.59 -13.10
N GLU A 191 -9.85 13.71 -13.32
CA GLU A 191 -10.77 14.27 -12.33
C GLU A 191 -10.84 13.41 -11.06
N ILE A 192 -10.90 12.08 -11.21
CA ILE A 192 -10.87 11.14 -10.06
C ILE A 192 -9.56 11.30 -9.28
N VAL A 193 -8.42 11.39 -9.99
CA VAL A 193 -7.11 11.57 -9.36
C VAL A 193 -7.03 12.90 -8.63
N ARG A 194 -7.53 13.99 -9.23
CA ARG A 194 -7.57 15.32 -8.62
C ARG A 194 -8.37 15.31 -7.31
N GLN A 195 -9.59 14.77 -7.33
CA GLN A 195 -10.44 14.66 -6.14
C GLN A 195 -9.79 13.82 -5.04
N TYR A 196 -9.11 12.74 -5.43
CA TYR A 196 -8.37 11.89 -4.50
C TYR A 196 -7.19 12.63 -3.86
N GLU A 197 -6.36 13.31 -4.65
CA GLU A 197 -5.21 14.09 -4.18
C GLU A 197 -5.65 15.23 -3.25
N GLU A 198 -6.73 15.96 -3.59
CA GLU A 198 -7.32 16.99 -2.72
C GLU A 198 -7.83 16.43 -1.39
N SER A 199 -8.51 15.27 -1.44
CA SER A 199 -9.00 14.60 -0.24
C SER A 199 -7.86 14.13 0.66
N LEU A 200 -6.76 13.64 0.08
CA LEU A 200 -5.57 13.28 0.84
C LEU A 200 -4.92 14.48 1.50
N GLN A 201 -4.82 15.61 0.78
CA GLN A 201 -4.27 16.83 1.34
C GLN A 201 -5.09 17.28 2.56
N GLN A 202 -6.41 17.36 2.43
CA GLN A 202 -7.31 17.70 3.53
C GLN A 202 -7.18 16.72 4.71
N TYR A 203 -7.10 15.42 4.43
CA TYR A 203 -6.88 14.39 5.45
C TYR A 203 -5.62 14.67 6.28
N PHE A 204 -4.48 14.98 5.64
CA PHE A 204 -3.23 15.26 6.34
C PHE A 204 -3.25 16.59 7.09
N GLU A 205 -3.87 17.63 6.54
CA GLU A 205 -4.04 18.91 7.23
C GLU A 205 -4.85 18.76 8.51
N MET A 206 -5.97 18.04 8.45
CA MET A 206 -6.81 17.74 9.62
C MET A 206 -6.06 16.89 10.64
N LEU A 207 -5.34 15.85 10.18
CA LEU A 207 -4.56 14.97 11.04
C LEU A 207 -3.47 15.75 11.79
N ASN A 208 -2.70 16.57 11.08
CA ASN A 208 -1.65 17.41 11.68
C ASN A 208 -2.22 18.47 12.63
N GLY A 209 -3.39 19.04 12.30
CA GLY A 209 -4.13 19.92 13.20
C GLY A 209 -4.50 19.23 14.51
N ALA A 210 -5.09 18.04 14.43
CA ALA A 210 -5.45 17.25 15.60
C ALA A 210 -4.23 16.88 16.46
N TYR A 211 -3.11 16.50 15.84
CA TYR A 211 -1.86 16.22 16.56
C TYR A 211 -1.34 17.43 17.33
N ARG A 212 -1.37 18.63 16.71
CA ARG A 212 -0.97 19.87 17.40
C ARG A 212 -1.86 20.16 18.60
N ASN A 213 -3.17 20.06 18.44
CA ASN A 213 -4.13 20.32 19.52
C ASN A 213 -3.90 19.38 20.72
N VAL A 214 -3.61 18.10 20.47
CA VAL A 214 -3.29 17.13 21.54
C VAL A 214 -1.96 17.47 22.22
N ALA A 215 -0.94 17.89 21.46
CA ALA A 215 0.34 18.31 22.01
C ALA A 215 0.22 19.60 22.85
N GLU A 216 -0.59 20.57 22.41
CA GLU A 216 -0.87 21.80 23.14
C GLU A 216 -1.60 21.53 24.46
N ALA A 217 -2.58 20.60 24.48
CA ALA A 217 -3.25 20.21 25.72
C ALA A 217 -2.28 19.65 26.76
N LYS A 218 -1.30 18.85 26.32
CA LYS A 218 -0.22 18.37 27.20
C LYS A 218 0.62 19.54 27.74
N GLY A 219 1.04 20.47 26.86
CA GLY A 219 1.81 21.65 27.26
C GLY A 219 1.05 22.57 28.23
N TYR A 220 -0.27 22.69 28.07
CA TYR A 220 -1.12 23.43 28.99
C TYR A 220 -1.13 22.80 30.39
N ILE A 221 -1.25 21.46 30.49
CA ILE A 221 -1.15 20.74 31.77
C ILE A 221 0.22 20.99 32.42
N GLU A 222 1.31 20.86 31.68
CA GLU A 222 2.66 21.09 32.21
C GLU A 222 2.81 22.52 32.74
N LYS A 223 2.29 23.52 32.03
CA LYS A 223 2.30 24.92 32.47
C LYS A 223 1.49 25.14 33.75
N GLU A 224 0.27 24.60 33.83
CA GLU A 224 -0.59 24.71 35.02
C GLU A 224 0.05 24.02 36.24
N LEU A 225 0.70 22.87 36.05
CA LEU A 225 1.34 22.13 37.15
C LEU A 225 2.67 22.75 37.61
N LEU A 226 3.48 23.28 36.69
CA LEU A 226 4.79 23.84 37.01
C LEU A 226 4.72 25.30 37.48
N GLY A 227 3.67 26.05 37.15
CA GLY A 227 3.53 27.44 37.56
C GLY A 227 4.74 28.29 37.17
N ASN A 228 5.53 28.75 38.17
CA ASN A 228 6.74 29.55 37.97
C ASN A 228 8.04 28.74 37.92
N PHE A 229 7.98 27.42 38.14
CA PHE A 229 9.17 26.58 38.06
C PHE A 229 9.63 26.48 36.60
N SER A 230 10.85 26.90 36.31
CA SER A 230 11.45 26.82 34.97
C SER A 230 11.84 25.40 34.56
N GLU A 231 11.98 24.49 35.53
CA GLU A 231 12.28 23.07 35.34
C GLU A 231 11.49 22.24 36.36
N ILE A 232 11.31 20.94 36.11
CA ILE A 232 10.67 20.02 37.06
C ILE A 232 11.55 19.96 38.32
N PRO A 233 11.05 20.34 39.50
CA PRO A 233 11.82 20.22 40.73
C PRO A 233 11.97 18.74 41.09
N VAL A 234 13.17 18.20 40.91
CA VAL A 234 13.53 16.83 41.32
C VAL A 234 14.33 16.94 42.62
N ILE A 235 13.85 16.31 43.69
CA ILE A 235 14.62 16.18 44.93
C ILE A 235 15.66 15.07 44.71
N GLU A 236 16.94 15.43 44.66
CA GLU A 236 18.02 14.44 44.78
C GLU A 236 17.95 13.78 46.17
N GLU A 237 18.12 12.46 46.23
CA GLU A 237 17.90 11.61 47.41
C GLU A 237 18.32 12.26 48.73
N LEU A 238 17.41 12.22 49.71
CA LEU A 238 17.72 12.47 51.12
C LEU A 238 18.84 11.51 51.55
N LYS A 239 20.07 12.02 51.62
CA LYS A 239 21.12 11.38 52.41
C LYS A 239 20.66 11.43 53.86
N LEU A 240 19.99 10.37 54.31
CA LEU A 240 19.83 10.06 55.73
C LEU A 240 21.23 9.99 56.35
N ASN A 241 21.67 11.08 56.99
CA ASN A 241 22.83 11.05 57.85
C ASN A 241 22.47 10.17 59.06
N ALA A 242 23.05 8.98 59.14
CA ALA A 242 22.81 8.00 60.18
C ALA A 242 23.32 8.42 61.59
N ASN A 243 23.54 9.70 61.86
CA ASN A 243 24.13 10.21 63.11
C ASN A 243 23.17 11.03 63.99
N GLU A 244 21.89 11.18 63.63
CA GLU A 244 20.90 11.90 64.46
C GLU A 244 19.76 11.00 64.93
N ILE A 245 20.08 9.82 65.46
CA ILE A 245 19.17 9.13 66.40
C ILE A 245 19.79 9.27 67.78
N VAL A 246 19.50 10.40 68.44
CA VAL A 246 19.64 10.50 69.89
C VAL A 246 18.42 9.80 70.48
N VAL A 247 18.63 8.60 71.02
CA VAL A 247 17.69 7.98 71.94
C VAL A 247 18.00 8.62 73.30
N ASP A 248 17.13 9.52 73.76
CA ASP A 248 17.13 9.91 75.17
C ASP A 248 16.51 8.76 75.98
N ASP A 249 17.24 8.31 77.02
CA ASP A 249 16.86 7.28 78.00
C ASP A 249 15.66 7.68 78.88
#